data_AF-A0A929HZH9-F1
#
_entry.id   AF-A0A929HZH9-F1
#
_cell.length_a   1.000
_cell.length_b   1.000
_cell.length_c   1.000
_cell.angle_alpha   90.00
_cell.angle_beta   90.00
_cell.angle_gamma   90.00
#
_symmetry.space_group_name_H-M   'P 1'
#
loop_
_entity.id
_entity.type
_entity.pdbx_description
1 polymer ?
#
loop_
_entity_poly.entity_id
_entity_poly.type
_entity_poly.pdbx_seq_one_letter_code
_entity_poly.pdbx_strand_id
1 'polypeptide(L)'
;MDDILIKYSQLSDIFDYFSMGVIVLSAERKIISLNHSAEIITGFKASDFRGQYCHDRLMDSFCDGECTYLEAVENGRKSGCVDV
;
A
#
# COMPACT_ATOMS: atom_id res chain seq x y z
N MET A 1 -13.49 -26.61 12.27
CA MET A 1 -13.06 -26.17 10.92
C MET A 1 -12.16 -25.00 11.19
N ASP A 2 -10.86 -25.21 11.21
CA ASP A 2 -9.89 -24.15 11.47
C ASP A 2 -9.97 -23.15 10.32
N ASP A 3 -10.66 -22.04 10.57
CA ASP A 3 -10.62 -20.86 9.73
C ASP A 3 -9.13 -20.50 9.52
N ILE A 4 -8.70 -20.52 8.27
CA ILE A 4 -7.33 -20.14 7.88
C ILE A 4 -7.17 -18.65 8.24
N LEU A 5 -6.69 -18.39 9.45
CA LEU A 5 -6.29 -17.05 9.90
C LEU A 5 -4.91 -16.76 9.33
N ILE A 6 -4.88 -16.26 8.09
CA ILE A 6 -3.63 -15.76 7.48
C ILE A 6 -3.16 -14.56 8.30
N LYS A 7 -1.99 -14.67 8.92
CA LYS A 7 -1.35 -13.52 9.56
C LYS A 7 -0.86 -12.56 8.50
N TYR A 8 -0.94 -11.26 8.78
CA TYR A 8 -0.48 -10.21 7.87
C TYR A 8 0.94 -10.44 7.33
N SER A 9 1.85 -10.93 8.18
CA SER A 9 3.22 -11.27 7.79
C SER A 9 3.29 -12.33 6.67
N GLN A 10 2.40 -13.32 6.70
CA GLN A 10 2.34 -14.37 5.67
C GLN A 10 1.75 -13.84 4.36
N LEU A 11 0.88 -12.82 4.44
CA LEU A 11 0.33 -12.17 3.26
C LEU A 11 1.39 -11.32 2.54
N SER A 12 2.28 -10.67 3.30
CA SER A 12 3.43 -9.94 2.75
C SER A 12 4.32 -10.84 1.90
N ASP A 13 4.63 -12.06 2.37
CA ASP A 13 5.44 -13.02 1.62
C ASP A 13 4.79 -13.39 0.27
N ILE A 14 3.46 -13.48 0.21
CA ILE A 14 2.73 -13.76 -1.02
C ILE A 14 2.85 -12.59 -2.00
N PHE A 15 2.76 -11.35 -1.51
CA PHE A 15 2.87 -10.16 -2.35
C PHE A 15 4.25 -9.99 -2.98
N ASP A 16 5.32 -10.52 -2.37
CA ASP A 16 6.66 -10.49 -2.96
C ASP A 16 6.78 -11.32 -4.26
N TYR A 17 5.86 -12.26 -4.50
CA TYR A 17 5.81 -13.00 -5.76
C TYR A 17 5.08 -12.24 -6.87
N PHE A 18 4.43 -11.11 -6.57
CA PHE A 18 3.73 -10.32 -7.57
C PHE A 18 4.69 -9.37 -8.29
N SER A 19 4.62 -9.35 -9.62
CA SER A 19 5.36 -8.39 -10.45
C SER A 19 4.86 -6.95 -10.31
N MET A 20 3.74 -6.75 -9.61
CA MET A 20 3.15 -5.44 -9.33
C MET A 20 3.58 -4.94 -7.95
N GLY A 21 3.75 -3.62 -7.83
CA GLY A 21 4.00 -2.98 -6.54
C GLY A 21 2.76 -3.06 -5.64
N VAL A 22 2.94 -3.58 -4.43
CA VAL A 22 1.91 -3.64 -3.40
C VAL A 22 2.35 -2.79 -2.22
N ILE A 23 1.52 -1.80 -1.87
CA ILE A 23 1.70 -0.95 -0.69
C ILE A 23 0.48 -1.14 0.20
N VAL A 24 0.73 -1.42 1.47
CA VAL A 24 -0.33 -1.54 2.48
C VAL A 24 -0.30 -0.34 3.41
N LEU A 25 -1.46 0.29 3.58
CA LEU A 25 -1.65 1.46 4.43
C LEU A 25 -2.54 1.14 5.65
N SER A 26 -2.31 1.83 6.75
CA SER A 26 -3.25 1.90 7.86
C SER A 26 -4.45 2.80 7.51
N ALA A 27 -5.51 2.75 8.32
CA ALA A 27 -6.65 3.66 8.17
C ALA A 27 -6.25 5.15 8.28
N GLU A 28 -5.15 5.45 8.98
CA GLU A 28 -4.57 6.79 9.08
C GLU A 28 -3.63 7.12 7.91
N ARG A 29 -3.57 6.28 6.86
CA ARG A 29 -2.67 6.40 5.70
C ARG A 29 -1.19 6.26 6.04
N LYS A 30 -0.84 5.60 7.14
CA LYS A 30 0.56 5.25 7.45
C LYS A 30 0.95 3.99 6.71
N ILE A 31 2.14 3.97 6.13
CA ILE A 31 2.64 2.79 5.42
C ILE A 31 2.98 1.69 6.42
N ILE A 32 2.37 0.51 6.22
CA ILE A 32 2.56 -0.69 7.04
C ILE A 32 3.59 -1.63 6.38
N SER A 33 3.49 -1.85 5.07
CA SER A 33 4.49 -2.60 4.30
C SER A 33 4.51 -2.22 2.83
N LEU A 34 5.63 -2.55 2.18
CA LEU A 34 5.80 -2.60 0.73
C LEU A 34 6.33 -3.98 0.37
N ASN A 35 5.92 -4.52 -0.79
CA ASN A 35 6.57 -5.70 -1.36
C ASN A 35 7.84 -5.31 -2.13
N HIS A 36 8.64 -6.30 -2.51
CA HIS A 36 9.89 -6.10 -3.24
C HIS A 36 9.71 -5.29 -4.53
N SER A 37 8.67 -5.58 -5.31
CA SER A 37 8.36 -4.84 -6.54
C SER A 37 8.08 -3.36 -6.27
N ALA A 38 7.37 -3.04 -5.19
CA ALA A 38 7.11 -1.65 -4.80
C ALA A 38 8.37 -0.93 -4.34
N GLU A 39 9.31 -1.60 -3.67
CA GLU A 39 10.61 -0.99 -3.34
C GLU A 39 11.38 -0.60 -4.61
N ILE A 40 11.38 -1.47 -5.63
CA ILE A 40 12.04 -1.20 -6.92
C ILE A 40 11.38 -0.03 -7.64
N ILE A 41 10.04 -0.02 -7.73
CA ILE A 41 9.28 1.02 -8.44
C ILE A 41 9.44 2.38 -7.75
N THR A 42 9.36 2.40 -6.41
CA THR A 42 9.42 3.65 -5.64
C THR A 42 10.85 4.12 -5.38
N GLY A 43 11.85 3.22 -5.47
CA GLY A 43 13.25 3.50 -5.15
C GLY A 43 13.56 3.57 -3.65
N PHE A 44 12.59 3.24 -2.80
CA PHE A 44 12.70 3.32 -1.35
C PHE A 44 12.65 1.92 -0.74
N LYS A 45 13.36 1.70 0.38
CA LYS A 45 13.26 0.44 1.11
C LYS A 45 12.08 0.45 2.07
N ALA A 46 11.50 -0.72 2.33
CA ALA A 46 10.44 -0.92 3.31
C ALA A 46 10.85 -0.48 4.71
N SER A 47 12.14 -0.59 5.05
CA SER A 47 12.72 -0.06 6.29
C SER A 47 12.57 1.45 6.43
N ASP A 48 12.57 2.18 5.31
CA ASP A 48 12.62 3.64 5.29
C ASP A 48 11.22 4.26 5.47
N PHE A 49 10.17 3.44 5.33
CA PHE A 49 8.79 3.86 5.27
C PHE A 49 7.95 3.54 6.50
N ARG A 50 8.40 2.61 7.36
CA ARG A 50 7.56 2.08 8.43
C ARG A 50 7.07 3.21 9.35
N GLY A 51 5.76 3.45 9.34
CA GLY A 51 5.10 4.47 10.18
C GLY A 51 5.05 5.88 9.60
N GLN A 52 5.58 6.12 8.40
CA GLN A 52 5.45 7.40 7.69
C GLN A 52 4.13 7.47 6.95
N TYR A 53 3.61 8.67 6.72
CA TYR A 53 2.40 8.87 5.94
C TYR A 53 2.69 8.72 4.45
N CYS A 54 1.79 8.08 3.71
CA CYS A 54 1.98 7.90 2.27
C CYS A 54 2.14 9.23 1.52
N HIS A 55 1.45 10.28 1.94
CA HIS A 55 1.52 11.58 1.28
C HIS A 55 2.87 12.29 1.46
N ASP A 56 3.65 11.96 2.49
CA ASP A 56 4.95 12.62 2.71
C ASP A 56 6.03 12.13 1.72
N ARG A 57 5.79 10.98 1.08
CA ARG A 57 6.82 10.28 0.31
C ARG A 57 6.37 9.80 -1.06
N LEU A 58 5.05 9.61 -1.26
CA LEU A 58 4.47 9.03 -2.47
C LEU A 58 3.49 9.98 -3.18
N MET A 59 3.16 11.15 -2.60
CA MET A 59 2.11 12.04 -3.12
C MET A 59 2.38 12.52 -4.54
N ASP A 60 3.60 12.98 -4.82
CA ASP A 60 3.94 13.56 -6.13
C ASP A 60 4.08 12.48 -7.22
N SER A 61 4.49 11.27 -6.86
CA SER A 61 4.77 10.21 -7.85
C SER A 61 3.58 9.29 -8.13
N PHE A 62 2.62 9.19 -7.21
CA PHE A 62 1.52 8.22 -7.31
C PHE A 62 0.13 8.83 -7.22
N CYS A 63 -0.03 9.97 -6.54
CA CYS A 63 -1.33 10.59 -6.34
C CYS A 63 -1.57 11.81 -7.23
N ASP A 64 -0.55 12.32 -7.94
CA ASP A 64 -0.67 13.50 -8.83
C ASP A 64 -1.38 14.70 -8.16
N GLY A 65 -1.14 14.87 -6.85
CA GLY A 65 -1.79 15.90 -6.03
C GLY A 65 -3.21 15.57 -5.52
N GLU A 66 -3.87 14.52 -6.02
CA GLU A 66 -5.20 14.08 -5.58
C GLU A 66 -5.20 12.63 -5.04
N CYS A 67 -5.41 12.49 -3.73
CA CYS A 67 -5.38 11.18 -3.08
C CYS A 67 -6.72 10.43 -3.26
N THR A 68 -6.79 9.54 -4.27
CA THR A 68 -7.97 8.71 -4.54
C THR A 68 -8.38 7.82 -3.36
N TYR A 69 -7.41 7.38 -2.53
CA TYR A 69 -7.72 6.64 -1.30
C TYR A 69 -8.50 7.50 -0.30
N LEU A 70 -8.07 8.76 -0.10
CA LEU A 70 -8.76 9.67 0.81
C LEU A 70 -10.16 9.98 0.31
N GLU A 71 -10.29 10.28 -0.98
CA GLU A 71 -11.58 10.51 -1.62
C GLU A 71 -12.52 9.30 -1.45
N ALA A 72 -12.01 8.08 -1.64
CA ALA A 72 -12.80 6.86 -1.49
C ALA A 72 -13.28 6.66 -0.03
N VAL A 73 -12.39 6.85 0.94
CA VAL A 73 -12.71 6.70 2.37
C VAL A 73 -13.69 7.78 2.85
N GLU A 74 -13.49 9.05 2.47
CA GLU A 74 -14.38 10.15 2.87
C GLU A 74 -15.77 10.06 2.24
N ASN A 75 -15.85 9.64 0.97
CA ASN A 75 -17.13 9.52 0.27
C ASN A 75 -17.84 8.17 0.49
N GLY A 76 -17.28 7.29 1.33
CA GLY A 76 -17.82 5.95 1.56
C GLY A 76 -17.88 5.08 0.29
N ARG A 77 -17.09 5.40 -0.73
CA ARG A 77 -16.97 4.63 -1.96
C ARG A 77 -15.94 3.52 -1.75
N LYS A 78 -16.21 2.33 -2.28
CA LYS A 78 -15.15 1.34 -2.47
C LYS A 78 -14.11 1.97 -3.40
N SER A 79 -12.85 2.01 -2.98
CA SER A 79 -11.73 2.31 -3.86
C SER A 79 -11.83 1.32 -5.04
N GLY A 80 -12.11 1.81 -6.25
CA GLY A 80 -12.05 0.95 -7.43
C GLY A 80 -10.62 0.46 -7.61
N CYS A 81 -10.44 -0.76 -8.10
CA CYS A 81 -9.15 -1.10 -8.71
C CYS A 81 -9.00 -0.19 -9.93
N VAL A 82 -7.97 0.65 -9.92
CA VAL A 82 -7.55 1.37 -11.11
C VAL A 82 -6.40 0.55 -11.69
N ASP A 83 -6.67 -0.14 -12.79
CA ASP A 83 -5.62 -0.71 -13.62
C ASP A 83 -5.04 0.46 -14.44
N VAL A 84 -3.85 0.93 -14.07
CA VAL A 84 -3.10 1.97 -14.81
C VAL A 84 -2.26 1.33 -15.91
#